data_AF-A0AAV5WSY0-F1
#
_entry.id   AF-A0AAV5WSY0-F1
#
_cell.length_a   1.000
_cell.length_b   1.000
_cell.length_c   1.000
_cell.angle_alpha   90.00
_cell.angle_beta   90.00
_cell.angle_gamma   90.00
#
_symmetry.space_group_name_H-M   'P 1'
#
loop_
_entity.id
_entity.type
_entity.pdbx_description
1 polymer ?
#
loop_
_entity_poly.entity_id
_entity_poly.type
_entity_poly.pdbx_seq_one_letter_code
_entity_poly.pdbx_strand_id
1 'polypeptide(L)'
;SGGWTSIKMTLVVRIYWNAWNHIATALEIAGTAIVCVEEAEIVVNAAYLSNWSEFFCAYFKSDMEEAKNCKFPVQDCASANFRELL
;
A
#
# COMPACT_ATOMS: atom_id res chain seq x y z
N SER A 1 -38.04 13.64 8.98
CA SER A 1 -36.96 13.84 9.98
C SER A 1 -36.14 12.55 10.05
N GLY A 2 -35.02 12.37 9.33
CA GLY A 2 -33.87 13.25 9.19
C GLY A 2 -32.61 12.74 9.94
N GLY A 3 -32.67 11.59 10.63
CA GLY A 3 -31.58 11.12 11.52
C GLY A 3 -30.77 9.90 11.06
N TRP A 4 -31.21 9.14 10.05
CA TRP A 4 -30.61 7.82 9.74
C TRP A 4 -29.44 7.87 8.74
N THR A 5 -29.29 8.93 7.95
CA THR A 5 -28.21 9.07 6.96
C THR A 5 -26.93 9.66 7.57
N SER A 6 -27.05 10.58 8.53
CA SER A 6 -25.90 11.24 9.17
C SER A 6 -25.07 10.30 10.06
N ILE A 7 -25.71 9.31 10.67
CA ILE A 7 -25.05 8.34 11.56
C ILE A 7 -24.20 7.34 10.76
N LYS A 8 -24.72 6.87 9.60
CA LYS A 8 -23.97 5.95 8.73
C LYS A 8 -22.73 6.60 8.14
N MET A 9 -22.81 7.86 7.74
CA MET A 9 -21.67 8.61 7.19
C MET A 9 -20.56 8.79 8.24
N THR A 10 -20.93 9.10 9.48
CA THR A 10 -19.98 9.27 10.59
C THR A 10 -19.32 7.94 10.98
N LEU A 11 -20.07 6.83 10.91
CA LEU A 11 -19.55 5.49 11.20
C LEU A 11 -18.55 5.03 10.14
N VAL A 12 -18.85 5.25 8.85
CA VAL A 12 -17.93 4.93 7.74
C VAL A 12 -16.64 5.74 7.86
N VAL A 13 -16.73 7.06 8.09
CA VAL A 13 -15.54 7.90 8.25
C VAL A 13 -14.68 7.48 9.47
N ARG A 14 -15.30 7.09 10.59
CA ARG A 14 -14.56 6.56 11.75
C ARG A 14 -13.92 5.20 11.49
N ILE A 15 -14.57 4.32 10.74
CA ILE A 15 -14.00 3.02 10.35
C ILE A 15 -12.81 3.23 9.42
N TYR A 16 -12.91 4.13 8.44
CA TYR A 16 -11.79 4.48 7.56
C TYR A 16 -10.64 5.13 8.33
N TRP A 17 -10.92 6.04 9.26
CA TRP A 17 -9.90 6.67 10.10
C TRP A 17 -9.18 5.66 11.02
N ASN A 18 -9.91 4.72 11.61
CA ASN A 18 -9.32 3.68 12.45
C ASN A 18 -8.54 2.64 11.63
N ALA A 19 -9.05 2.22 10.48
CA ALA A 19 -8.34 1.31 9.58
C ALA A 19 -7.05 1.93 9.06
N TRP A 20 -7.07 3.22 8.71
CA TRP A 20 -5.90 3.96 8.26
C TRP A 20 -4.86 4.15 9.38
N ASN A 21 -5.30 4.40 10.62
CA ASN A 21 -4.39 4.45 11.78
C ASN A 21 -3.75 3.08 12.07
N HIS A 22 -4.47 1.96 11.91
CA HIS A 22 -3.88 0.63 12.04
C HIS A 22 -2.90 0.30 10.91
N ILE A 23 -3.15 0.76 9.68
CA ILE A 23 -2.22 0.64 8.54
C ILE A 23 -0.98 1.50 8.76
N ALA A 24 -1.15 2.72 9.29
CA ALA A 24 -0.05 3.63 9.62
C ALA A 24 0.83 3.10 10.77
N THR A 25 0.24 2.43 11.76
CA THR A 25 0.97 1.73 12.83
C THR A 25 1.61 0.41 12.33
N ALA A 26 1.04 -0.26 11.33
CA ALA A 26 1.69 -1.40 10.68
C ALA A 26 2.89 -0.98 9.78
N LEU A 27 2.89 0.25 9.26
CA LEU A 27 4.03 0.89 8.59
C LEU A 27 5.20 1.19 9.55
N GLU A 28 5.01 1.16 10.89
CA GLU A 28 6.11 1.14 11.86
C GLU A 28 6.86 -0.21 11.89
N ILE A 29 6.38 -1.25 11.19
CA ILE A 29 7.15 -2.47 10.92
C ILE A 29 8.13 -2.17 9.77
N ALA A 30 9.30 -1.66 10.14
CA ALA A 30 10.41 -1.35 9.23
C ALA A 30 10.63 -2.48 8.20
N GLY A 31 10.25 -2.24 6.95
CA GLY A 31 10.42 -3.22 5.86
C GLY A 31 9.19 -3.49 5.00
N THR A 32 8.09 -2.75 5.15
CA THR A 32 6.93 -2.85 4.23
C THR A 32 6.89 -1.70 3.23
N ALA A 33 6.43 -1.99 2.01
CA ALA A 33 6.22 -1.02 0.93
C ALA A 33 4.86 -1.27 0.27
N ILE A 34 4.30 -0.27 -0.41
CA ILE A 34 3.07 -0.42 -1.20
C ILE A 34 3.46 -0.41 -2.67
N VAL A 35 3.23 -1.50 -3.38
CA VAL A 35 3.39 -1.57 -4.84
C VAL A 35 2.03 -1.31 -5.47
N CYS A 36 1.95 -0.32 -6.36
CA CYS A 36 0.73 0.02 -7.07
C CYS A 36 0.78 -0.62 -8.46
N VAL A 37 -0.05 -1.64 -8.69
CA VAL A 37 -0.14 -2.36 -9.98
C VAL A 37 -1.53 -2.13 -10.56
N GLU A 38 -1.62 -1.49 -11.71
CA GLU A 38 -2.91 -1.03 -12.28
C GLU A 38 -3.67 -0.14 -11.26
N GLU A 39 -4.89 -0.51 -10.89
CA GLU A 39 -5.71 0.15 -9.86
C GLU A 39 -5.54 -0.48 -8.47
N ALA A 40 -4.67 -1.49 -8.32
CA ALA A 40 -4.51 -2.24 -7.09
C ALA A 40 -3.33 -1.73 -6.26
N GLU A 41 -3.57 -1.51 -4.97
CA GLU A 41 -2.52 -1.27 -3.97
C GLU A 41 -2.19 -2.58 -3.25
N ILE A 42 -0.94 -3.02 -3.34
CA ILE A 42 -0.48 -4.29 -2.78
C ILE A 42 0.61 -4.01 -1.76
N VAL A 43 0.33 -4.31 -0.49
CA VAL A 43 1.32 -4.22 0.59
C VAL A 43 2.27 -5.40 0.48
N VAL A 44 3.57 -5.11 0.41
CA VAL A 44 4.64 -6.10 0.24
C VAL A 44 5.72 -5.93 1.30
N ASN A 45 6.48 -6.99 1.55
CA ASN A 45 7.71 -6.91 2.32
C ASN A 45 8.86 -6.48 1.38
N ALA A 46 9.31 -5.23 1.53
CA ALA A 46 10.34 -4.62 0.71
C ALA A 46 11.68 -5.35 0.84
N ALA A 47 12.03 -5.82 2.04
CA ALA A 47 13.28 -6.56 2.26
C ALA A 47 13.26 -7.92 1.55
N TYR A 48 12.15 -8.64 1.63
CA TYR A 48 11.97 -9.91 0.92
C TYR A 48 12.09 -9.72 -0.59
N LEU A 49 11.32 -8.79 -1.16
CA LEU A 49 11.38 -8.52 -2.60
C LEU A 49 12.75 -8.01 -3.06
N SER A 50 13.41 -7.16 -2.26
CA SER A 50 14.78 -6.70 -2.55
C SER A 50 15.80 -7.83 -2.56
N ASN A 51 15.58 -8.88 -1.77
CA ASN A 51 16.47 -10.03 -1.74
C ASN A 51 16.32 -10.94 -2.96
N TRP A 52 15.13 -10.98 -3.57
CA TRP A 52 14.81 -11.85 -4.71
C TRP A 52 14.78 -11.13 -6.05
N SER A 53 14.84 -9.79 -6.05
CA SER A 53 14.79 -8.98 -7.27
C SER A 53 15.70 -7.77 -7.16
N GLU A 54 16.73 -7.74 -8.01
CA GLU A 54 17.62 -6.57 -8.14
C GLU A 54 16.84 -5.32 -8.55
N PHE A 55 15.79 -5.47 -9.36
CA PHE A 55 14.89 -4.40 -9.73
C PHE A 55 14.23 -3.79 -8.48
N PHE A 56 13.55 -4.59 -7.66
CA PHE A 56 12.90 -4.08 -6.46
C PHE A 56 13.90 -3.57 -5.41
N CYS A 57 15.08 -4.17 -5.33
CA CYS A 57 16.16 -3.69 -4.47
C CYS A 57 16.58 -2.26 -4.84
N ALA A 58 16.83 -2.00 -6.13
CA ALA A 58 17.16 -0.67 -6.61
C ALA A 58 15.97 0.28 -6.48
N TYR A 59 14.77 -0.20 -6.79
CA TYR A 59 13.56 0.63 -6.81
C TYR A 59 13.18 1.13 -5.42
N PHE A 60 13.18 0.27 -4.40
CA PHE A 60 12.89 0.65 -3.02
C PHE A 60 14.01 1.46 -2.36
N LYS A 61 15.24 1.40 -2.86
CA LYS A 61 16.38 2.21 -2.39
C LYS A 61 16.55 3.51 -3.16
N SER A 62 15.79 3.72 -4.22
CA SER A 62 15.87 4.93 -5.01
C SER A 62 15.34 6.14 -4.23
N ASP A 63 15.94 7.31 -4.42
CA ASP A 63 15.49 8.57 -3.79
C ASP A 63 14.41 9.26 -4.63
N MET A 64 13.57 8.47 -5.30
CA MET A 64 12.51 8.97 -6.17
C MET A 64 11.27 9.41 -5.35
N GLU A 65 10.36 10.16 -5.96
CA GLU A 65 9.16 10.66 -5.26
C GLU A 65 8.27 9.53 -4.71
N GLU A 66 8.32 8.37 -5.36
CA GLU A 66 7.70 7.10 -5.00
C GLU A 66 8.12 6.64 -3.59
N ALA A 67 9.41 6.76 -3.27
CA ALA A 67 9.97 6.39 -1.98
C ALA A 67 9.50 7.31 -0.85
N LYS A 68 9.22 8.58 -1.15
CA LYS A 68 8.72 9.55 -0.15
C LYS A 68 7.34 9.21 0.38
N ASN A 69 6.52 8.54 -0.45
CA ASN A 69 5.15 8.12 -0.09
C ASN A 69 5.03 6.62 0.18
N CYS A 70 6.15 5.88 0.14
CA CYS A 70 6.19 4.42 0.19
C CYS A 70 5.28 3.73 -0.85
N LYS A 71 5.01 4.40 -1.98
CA LYS A 71 4.13 3.92 -3.06
C LYS A 71 4.91 3.81 -4.35
N PHE A 72 5.01 2.58 -4.86
CA PHE A 72 5.85 2.20 -5.97
C PHE A 72 4.99 1.73 -7.14
N PRO A 73 4.64 2.59 -8.10
CA PRO A 73 3.88 2.21 -9.28
C PRO A 73 4.67 1.22 -10.15
N VAL A 74 3.98 0.20 -10.66
CA VAL A 74 4.49 -0.78 -11.62
C VAL A 74 3.44 -0.92 -12.72
N GLN A 75 3.81 -0.56 -13.94
CA GLN A 75 2.90 -0.55 -15.10
C GLN A 75 3.09 -1.76 -16.02
N ASP A 76 4.19 -2.50 -15.87
CA ASP A 76 4.60 -3.56 -16.80
C ASP A 76 4.00 -4.93 -16.49
N CYS A 77 3.09 -5.03 -15.52
CA CYS A 77 2.44 -6.29 -15.17
C CYS A 77 0.99 -6.10 -14.75
N ALA A 78 0.17 -7.11 -15.04
CA ALA A 78 -1.18 -7.19 -14.51
C ALA A 78 -1.13 -7.52 -13.02
N SER A 79 -2.06 -6.98 -12.24
CA SER A 79 -2.13 -7.18 -10.79
C SER A 79 -2.24 -8.66 -10.40
N ALA A 80 -2.92 -9.49 -11.20
CA ALA A 80 -3.00 -10.93 -11.00
C ALA A 80 -1.64 -11.62 -11.11
N ASN A 81 -0.88 -11.31 -12.17
CA ASN A 81 0.44 -11.88 -12.40
C ASN A 81 1.43 -11.43 -11.32
N PHE A 82 1.33 -10.18 -10.86
CA PHE A 82 2.17 -9.69 -9.77
C PHE A 82 1.93 -10.47 -8.48
N ARG A 83 0.68 -10.82 -8.18
CA ARG A 83 0.35 -11.62 -6.99
C ARG A 83 0.87 -13.06 -7.07
N GLU A 84 1.00 -13.63 -8.26
CA GLU A 84 1.62 -14.95 -8.44
C GLU A 84 3.15 -14.92 -8.22
N LEU A 85 3.77 -13.74 -8.30
CA LEU A 85 5.21 -13.53 -8.05
C LEU A 85 5.54 -13.32 -6.56
N LEU A 86 4.54 -13.06 -5.72
CA LEU A 86 4.70 -12.85 -4.27
C LEU A 86 4.70 -14.18 -3.50
#